data_AF-A0A6B2TP73-F1
#
_entry.id   AF-A0A6B2TP73-F1
#
_cell.length_a   1.000
_cell.length_b   1.000
_cell.length_c   1.000
_cell.angle_alpha   90.00
_cell.angle_beta   90.00
_cell.angle_gamma   90.00
#
_symmetry.space_group_name_H-M   'P 1'
#
loop_
_entity.id
_entity.type
_entity.pdbx_description
1 polymer ?
#
loop_
_entity_poly.entity_id
_entity_poly.type
_entity_poly.pdbx_seq_one_letter_code
_entity_poly.pdbx_strand_id
1 'polypeptide(L)' 'MRRAITLAARGLGSTSPNPVVGCVVLDTAGETVGEGWHQRAGGP' A
#
# COMPACT_ATOMS: atom_id res chain seq x y z
N MET A 1 5.01 -7.27 -7.47
CA MET A 1 5.67 -6.54 -6.35
C MET A 1 5.91 -5.04 -6.62
N ARG A 2 6.39 -4.62 -7.81
CA ARG A 2 6.60 -3.19 -8.15
C ARG A 2 5.41 -2.28 -7.80
N ARG A 3 4.18 -2.71 -8.11
CA ARG A 3 2.96 -1.95 -7.82
C ARG A 3 2.75 -1.66 -6.33
N ALA A 4 2.94 -2.65 -5.47
CA ALA A 4 2.83 -2.48 -4.01
C ALA A 4 3.86 -1.47 -3.47
N ILE A 5 5.09 -1.49 -3.98
CA ILE A 5 6.12 -0.50 -3.62
C ILE A 5 5.71 0.91 -4.07
N THR A 6 5.17 1.05 -5.28
CA THR A 6 4.64 2.34 -5.77
C THR A 6 3.47 2.86 -4.91
N LEU A 7 2.60 1.98 -4.43
CA LEU A 7 1.54 2.34 -3.50
C LEU A 7 2.10 2.79 -2.15
N ALA A 8 3.07 2.05 -1.59
CA ALA A 8 3.72 2.41 -0.33
C ALA A 8 4.34 3.81 -0.38
N ALA A 9 5.00 4.18 -1.48
CA ALA A 9 5.62 5.49 -1.64
C ALA A 9 4.64 6.67 -1.46
N ARG A 10 3.33 6.46 -1.62
CA ARG A 10 2.30 7.48 -1.40
C ARG A 10 2.12 7.87 0.08
N GLY A 11 2.55 7.03 1.02
CA GLY A 11 2.50 7.32 2.47
C GLY A 11 3.73 8.08 2.98
N LEU A 12 4.72 8.37 2.13
CA LEU A 12 5.94 9.05 2.56
C LEU A 12 5.60 10.44 3.12
N GLY A 13 6.03 10.70 4.35
CA GLY A 13 5.81 11.97 5.04
C GLY A 13 4.47 12.08 5.78
N SER A 14 3.52 11.16 5.59
CA SER A 14 2.21 11.19 6.24
C SER A 14 1.99 10.07 7.28
N THR A 15 2.79 9.01 7.23
CA THR A 15 2.63 7.85 8.12
C THR A 15 3.49 7.87 9.37
N SER A 16 4.46 8.79 9.50
CA SER A 16 5.36 8.85 10.67
C SER A 16 4.58 8.89 11.98
N PRO A 17 4.94 8.07 13.00
CA PRO A 17 6.16 7.25 13.12
C PRO A 17 6.09 5.87 12.46
N ASN A 18 4.96 5.52 11.84
CA ASN A 18 4.76 4.21 11.20
C ASN A 18 5.47 4.12 9.84
N PRO A 19 5.93 2.93 9.44
CA PRO A 19 6.51 2.71 8.11
C PRO A 19 5.47 2.89 7.01
N VAL A 20 5.96 3.13 5.79
CA VAL A 20 5.11 3.08 4.60
C VAL A 20 4.88 1.64 4.17
N VAL A 21 3.63 1.30 3.85
CA VAL A 21 3.23 -0.03 3.40
C VAL A 21 2.26 0.12 2.23
N GLY A 22 2.40 -0.74 1.23
CA GLY A 22 1.49 -0.86 0.11
C GLY A 22 1.14 -2.33 -0.12
N CYS A 23 -0.10 -2.59 -0.51
CA CYS A 23 -0.65 -3.93 -0.69
C CYS A 23 -1.37 -4.02 -2.04
N VAL A 24 -1.26 -5.18 -2.68
CA VAL A 24 -2.01 -5.55 -3.89
C VAL A 24 -2.57 -6.95 -3.65
N VAL A 25 -3.86 -7.12 -3.87
CA VAL A 25 -4.56 -8.41 -3.81
C VAL A 25 -4.82 -8.86 -5.23
N LEU A 26 -4.40 -10.09 -5.54
CA LEU A 26 -4.65 -10.74 -6.81
C LEU A 26 -5.69 -11.84 -6.65
N ASP A 27 -6.51 -12.07 -7.66
CA ASP A 27 -7.36 -13.25 -7.74
C ASP A 27 -6.56 -14.50 -8.19
N THR A 28 -7.27 -15.60 -8.38
CA THR A 28 -6.66 -16.87 -8.83
C THR A 28 -6.20 -16.85 -10.29
N ALA A 29 -6.69 -15.91 -11.10
CA ALA A 29 -6.21 -15.69 -12.47
C ALA A 29 -4.98 -14.77 -12.49
N GLY A 30 -4.63 -14.15 -11.36
CA GLY A 30 -3.51 -13.21 -11.24
C GLY A 30 -3.89 -11.76 -11.51
N GLU A 31 -5.19 -11.47 -11.67
CA GLU A 31 -5.68 -10.12 -11.92
C GLU A 31 -5.80 -9.32 -10.63
N THR A 32 -5.57 -8.02 -10.70
CA THR A 32 -5.63 -7.14 -9.52
C THR A 32 -7.08 -6.88 -9.13
N VAL A 33 -7.46 -7.31 -7.92
CA VAL A 33 -8.82 -7.13 -7.39
C VAL A 33 -8.89 -6.17 -6.19
N GLY A 34 -7.74 -5.75 -5.66
CA GLY A 34 -7.68 -4.78 -4.58
C GLY A 34 -6.29 -4.17 -4.44
N GLU A 35 -6.25 -2.91 -4.02
CA GLU A 35 -5.03 -2.16 -3.76
C GLU A 35 -5.20 -1.24 -2.55
N GLY A 36 -4.12 -1.01 -1.82
CA GLY A 36 -4.13 -0.10 -0.67
C GLY A 36 -2.74 0.34 -0.24
N TRP A 37 -2.67 1.40 0.55
CA TRP A 37 -1.45 1.86 1.21
C TRP A 37 -1.79 2.54 2.54
N HIS A 38 -0.83 2.57 3.46
CA HIS A 38 -0.97 3.26 4.72
C HIS A 38 -1.00 4.77 4.50
N GLN A 39 -2.14 5.43 4.77
CA GLN A 39 -2.32 6.83 4.37
C GLN A 39 -1.82 7.81 5.43
N ARG A 40 -2.03 7.49 6.72
CA ARG A 40 -1.67 8.34 7.85
C ARG A 40 -1.45 7.53 9.12
N ALA A 41 -0.63 8.03 10.04
CA ALA A 41 -0.45 7.40 11.34
C ALA A 41 -1.79 7.16 12.06
N GLY A 42 -2.00 5.95 12.56
CA GLY A 42 -3.21 5.54 13.29
C GLY A 42 -4.47 5.35 12.41
N GLY A 43 -4.38 5.57 11.10
CA GLY A 43 -5.43 5.24 10.13
C GLY A 43 -5.06 4.02 9.28
N PRO A 44 -5.99 3.54 8.43
CA PRO A 44 -5.63 2.63 7.35
C PRO A 44 -4.67 3.28 6.34
#